data_AF-A0AAU8HX68-F1
#
_entry.id   AF-A0AAU8HX68-F1
#
_cell.length_a   1.000
_cell.length_b   1.000
_cell.length_c   1.000
_cell.angle_alpha   90.00
_cell.angle_beta   90.00
_cell.angle_gamma   90.00
#
_symmetry.space_group_name_H-M   'P 1'
#
loop_
_entity.id
_entity.type
_entity.pdbx_description
1 polymer ?
#
loop_
_entity_poly.entity_id
_entity_poly.type
_entity_poly.pdbx_seq_one_letter_code
_entity_poly.pdbx_strand_id
1 'polypeptide(L)' 'MPAINIGKVNAYTNKKWDKVPVPLALNKGLEDWTELLGDPALTTAVLDRITHRCELFNMSGKSYRLAHRESFFEEKSKE' A
#
# COMPACT_ATOMS: atom_id res chain seq x y z
N MET A 1 35.96 -2.62 -14.56
CA MET A 1 34.60 -2.52 -14.01
C MET A 1 34.29 -1.05 -13.80
N PRO A 2 33.27 -0.44 -14.46
CA PRO A 2 33.01 0.98 -14.31
C PRO A 2 32.33 1.27 -12.98
N ALA A 3 32.87 2.22 -12.22
CA ALA A 3 32.31 2.69 -10.96
C ALA A 3 30.97 3.39 -11.21
N ILE A 4 29.89 2.88 -10.61
CA ILE A 4 28.56 3.49 -10.68
C ILE A 4 28.59 4.75 -9.82
N ASN A 5 28.44 5.91 -10.47
CA ASN A 5 28.46 7.22 -9.81
C ASN A 5 27.10 7.47 -9.12
N ILE A 6 27.11 7.40 -7.79
CA ILE A 6 25.94 7.54 -6.91
C ILE A 6 25.17 8.85 -7.17
N GLY A 7 25.83 9.92 -7.61
CA GLY A 7 25.19 11.20 -7.92
C GLY A 7 24.20 11.15 -9.10
N LYS A 8 24.37 10.22 -10.05
CA LYS A 8 23.45 10.07 -11.20
C LYS A 8 22.19 9.28 -10.84
N VAL A 9 22.25 8.42 -9.82
CA VAL A 9 21.12 7.61 -9.38
C VAL A 9 20.03 8.51 -8.76
N ASN A 10 20.42 9.48 -7.95
CA ASN A 10 19.48 10.40 -7.29
C ASN A 10 18.73 11.33 -8.25
N ALA A 11 19.32 11.67 -9.40
CA ALA A 11 18.67 12.51 -10.41
C ALA A 11 17.59 11.75 -11.21
N TYR A 12 17.75 10.44 -11.39
CA TYR A 12 16.77 9.60 -12.09
C TYR A 12 15.54 9.28 -11.22
N THR A 13 15.76 9.06 -9.92
CA THR A 13 14.69 8.71 -8.98
C THR A 13 13.76 9.90 -8.74
N ASN A 14 14.27 11.09 -8.46
CA ASN A 14 13.43 12.27 -8.16
C ASN A 14 12.54 12.71 -9.32
N LYS A 15 12.99 12.55 -10.58
CA LYS A 15 12.28 13.06 -11.77
C LYS A 15 10.97 12.31 -12.09
N LYS A 16 10.77 11.10 -11.56
CA LYS A 16 9.58 10.28 -11.82
C LYS A 16 8.44 10.51 -10.82
N TRP A 17 8.75 10.84 -9.56
CA TRP A 17 7.74 10.98 -8.49
C TRP A 17 6.73 12.09 -8.75
N ASP A 18 7.14 13.15 -9.44
CA ASP A 18 6.25 14.29 -9.70
C ASP A 18 5.27 14.09 -10.86
N LYS A 19 5.44 13.05 -11.69
CA LYS A 19 4.75 12.96 -12.99
C LYS A 19 3.82 11.77 -13.17
N VAL A 20 3.88 10.75 -12.31
CA VAL A 20 3.08 9.54 -12.47
C VAL A 20 2.30 9.27 -11.18
N PRO A 21 0.95 9.27 -11.22
CA PRO A 21 0.17 8.85 -10.07
C PRO A 21 0.47 7.38 -9.77
N VAL A 22 0.81 7.09 -8.51
CA VAL A 22 1.11 5.73 -8.05
C VAL A 22 -0.10 5.22 -7.28
N PRO A 23 -0.85 4.22 -7.78
CA PRO A 23 -1.94 3.62 -7.02
C PRO A 23 -1.37 2.86 -5.82
N LEU A 24 -1.92 3.14 -4.63
CA LEU A 24 -1.55 2.47 -3.38
C LEU A 24 -2.77 1.73 -2.84
N ALA A 25 -2.60 0.46 -2.50
CA ALA A 25 -3.62 -0.35 -1.83
C ALA A 25 -3.23 -0.51 -0.36
N LEU A 26 -4.10 -0.08 0.55
CA LEU A 26 -3.91 -0.15 1.99
C LEU A 26 -4.91 -1.11 2.60
N ASN A 27 -4.47 -1.88 3.59
CA ASN A 27 -5.30 -2.84 4.31
C ASN A 27 -5.79 -2.33 5.68
N LYS A 28 -5.36 -1.12 6.08
CA LYS A 28 -5.80 -0.40 7.28
C LYS A 28 -6.30 1.00 6.91
N GLY A 29 -7.30 1.48 7.64
CA GLY A 29 -7.81 2.85 7.51
C GLY A 29 -6.76 3.87 7.96
N LEU A 30 -6.88 5.13 7.55
CA LEU A 30 -5.92 6.19 7.90
C LEU A 30 -5.89 6.47 9.41
N GLU A 31 -7.02 6.23 10.09
CA GLU A 31 -7.20 6.33 11.54
C GLU A 31 -6.24 5.41 12.32
N ASP A 32 -5.91 4.24 11.76
CA ASP A 32 -5.06 3.24 12.44
C ASP A 32 -3.56 3.53 12.28
N TRP A 33 -3.19 4.57 11.52
CA TRP A 33 -1.77 4.87 11.24
C TRP A 33 -1.04 5.43 12.45
N THR A 34 -1.78 6.00 13.40
CA THR A 34 -1.19 6.50 14.65
C THR A 34 -0.60 5.34 15.47
N GLU A 35 -1.27 4.19 15.48
CA GLU A 35 -0.76 2.97 16.12
C GLU A 35 0.47 2.42 15.39
N LEU A 36 0.50 2.54 14.06
CA LEU A 36 1.61 2.07 13.24
C LEU A 36 2.89 2.90 13.41
N LEU A 37 2.74 4.22 13.46
CA LEU A 37 3.86 5.17 13.47
C LEU A 37 4.25 5.62 14.89
N GLY A 38 3.40 5.40 15.89
CA GLY A 38 3.69 5.64 17.31
C GLY A 38 3.74 7.11 17.74
N ASP A 39 3.76 8.05 16.79
CA ASP A 39 3.70 9.50 17.04
C ASP A 39 2.55 10.13 16.24
N PRO A 40 1.52 10.70 16.92
CA PRO A 40 0.41 11.39 16.27
C PRO A 40 0.83 12.56 15.38
N ALA A 41 1.86 13.32 15.76
CA ALA A 41 2.32 14.48 15.01
C ALA A 41 2.97 14.06 13.70
N LEU A 42 3.84 13.04 13.77
CA LEU A 42 4.46 12.43 12.58
C LEU A 42 3.40 11.81 11.66
N THR A 43 2.46 11.06 12.25
CA THR A 43 1.36 10.42 11.51
C THR A 43 0.57 11.44 10.71
N THR A 44 0.17 12.53 11.36
CA THR A 44 -0.57 13.61 10.72
C THR A 44 0.23 14.23 9.57
N ALA A 45 1.53 14.50 9.78
CA ALA A 45 2.38 15.08 8.73
C ALA A 45 2.59 14.14 7.52
N VAL A 46 2.63 12.82 7.75
CA VAL A 46 2.73 11.83 6.67
C VAL A 46 1.40 11.70 5.93
N LEU A 47 0.31 11.58 6.67
CA LEU A 47 -1.04 11.49 6.11
C LEU A 47 -1.36 12.72 5.26
N ASP A 48 -1.08 13.92 5.76
CA ASP A 48 -1.25 15.19 5.03
C ASP A 48 -0.54 15.16 3.67
N ARG A 49 0.72 14.71 3.63
CA ARG A 49 1.48 14.62 2.36
C ARG A 49 0.90 13.63 1.37
N ILE A 50 0.36 12.50 1.86
CA ILE A 50 -0.23 11.46 1.00
C ILE A 50 -1.61 11.93 0.51
N THR A 51 -2.44 12.50 1.39
CA THR A 51 -3.81 12.90 1.09
C THR A 51 -3.89 14.19 0.28
N HIS A 52 -2.88 15.06 0.33
CA HIS A 52 -2.86 16.34 -0.37
C HIS A 52 -3.05 16.23 -1.90
N ARG A 53 -2.64 15.11 -2.53
CA ARG A 53 -2.83 14.87 -3.98
C ARG A 53 -3.39 13.49 -4.33
N CYS A 54 -4.08 12.81 -3.41
CA CYS A 54 -4.67 11.50 -3.68
C CYS A 54 -6.20 11.53 -3.70
N GLU A 55 -6.78 10.65 -4.51
CA GLU A 55 -8.18 10.28 -4.42
C GLU A 55 -8.30 8.99 -3.59
N LEU A 56 -9.14 9.02 -2.55
CA LEU A 56 -9.29 7.89 -1.63
C LEU A 56 -10.46 7.01 -2.07
N PHE A 57 -10.18 5.76 -2.43
CA PHE A 57 -11.19 4.76 -2.74
C PHE A 57 -11.34 3.78 -1.58
N ASN A 58 -12.46 3.85 -0.87
CA ASN A 58 -12.73 2.95 0.24
C ASN A 58 -13.35 1.64 -0.29
N MET A 59 -12.60 0.55 -0.21
CA MET A 59 -13.03 -0.75 -0.70
C MET A 59 -13.70 -1.55 0.41
N SER A 60 -14.97 -1.92 0.22
CA SER A 60 -15.72 -2.78 1.13
C SER A 60 -16.28 -3.99 0.38
N GLY A 61 -16.43 -5.12 1.07
CA GLY A 61 -16.96 -6.35 0.48
C GLY A 61 -16.35 -7.62 1.04
N LYS A 62 -16.88 -8.77 0.61
CA LYS A 62 -16.33 -10.08 0.99
C LYS A 62 -14.96 -10.29 0.32
N SER A 63 -14.04 -10.93 1.03
CA SER A 63 -12.74 -11.33 0.48
C SER A 63 -12.94 -12.19 -0.76
N TYR A 64 -12.39 -11.76 -1.89
CA TYR A 64 -12.41 -12.53 -3.14
C TYR A 64 -11.86 -13.95 -2.93
N ARG A 65 -10.78 -14.06 -2.12
CA ARG A 65 -10.13 -15.34 -1.78
C ARG A 65 -11.06 -16.29 -1.01
N LEU A 66 -11.92 -15.74 -0.16
CA LEU A 66 -12.87 -16.56 0.61
C LEU A 66 -14.06 -16.96 -0.26
N ALA A 67 -14.52 -16.06 -1.13
CA ALA A 67 -15.65 -16.30 -2.02
C ALA A 67 -15.37 -17.37 -3.10
N HIS A 68 -14.12 -17.49 -3.55
CA HIS A 68 -13.69 -18.48 -4.55
C HIS A 68 -12.80 -19.57 -3.94
N ARG A 69 -12.89 -19.78 -2.63
CA ARG A 69 -12.19 -20.88 -1.98
C ARG A 69 -12.84 -22.18 -2.42
N GLU A 70 -12.13 -23.00 -3.19
CA GLU A 70 -12.52 -24.40 -3.35
C GLU A 70 -12.26 -25.13 -2.02
N SER A 71 -13.32 -25.68 -1.44
CA SER A 71 -13.27 -26.50 -0.23
C SER A 71 -12.58 -27.82 -0.56
N PHE A 72 -11.28 -27.92 -0.29
CA PHE A 72 -10.56 -29.21 -0.31
C PHE A 72 -11.10 -30.24 0.70
N PHE A 73 -12.08 -29.88 1.55
CA PHE A 73 -12.57 -30.71 2.66
C PHE A 73 -13.88 -31.45 2.39
N GLU A 74 -14.41 -31.45 1.17
CA GLU A 74 -15.72 -32.05 0.87
C GLU A 74 -15.67 -33.54 0.42
N GLU A 75 -14.50 -34.17 0.36
CA GLU A 75 -14.35 -35.53 -0.16
C GLU A 75 -14.15 -36.65 0.89
N LYS A 76 -14.16 -36.34 2.20
CA LYS A 76 -13.91 -37.36 3.25
C LYS A 76 -15.02 -37.57 4.29
N SER A 77 -16.28 -37.31 3.94
CA SER A 77 -17.43 -37.64 4.82
C SER A 77 -18.49 -38.52 4.14
N LYS A 78 -18.09 -39.34 3.16
CA LYS A 78 -18.96 -40.32 2.48
C LYS A 78 -18.38 -41.74 2.43
N GLU A 79 -17.49 -42.09 3.36
CA GLU A 79 -17.14 -43.50 3.65
C GLU A 79 -17.68 -43.92 5.02
#